data_AF-A0A0K6INU7-F1
#
_entry.id   AF-A0A0K6INU7-F1
#
_cell.length_a   1.000
_cell.length_b   1.000
_cell.length_c   1.000
_cell.angle_alpha   90.00
_cell.angle_beta   90.00
_cell.angle_gamma   90.00
#
_symmetry.space_group_name_H-M   'P 1'
#
loop_
_entity.id
_entity.type
_entity.pdbx_description
1 polymer ?
#
loop_
_entity_poly.entity_id
_entity_poly.type
_entity_poly.pdbx_seq_one_letter_code
_entity_poly.pdbx_strand_id
1 'polypeptide(L)'
;MACETPLTERRLGKRGQALVVAGESGPAWRVVEGIVRLDLPVPFGEEPGEEHFVGIAWGGDLIGAEALMFGRYGYTATAVTPVLLEGWSQVAAKEPAALLYARFEHRMGEVLRLRAGKAPERIARLFELAQSVGAEPLRLRLRDIAAITGLRIETVSRTLKAMEAGGLS
;
A
#
# COMPACT_ATOMS: atom_id res chain seq x y z
N MET A 1 2.20 -5.70 -26.92
CA MET A 1 3.45 -6.47 -26.75
C MET A 1 3.88 -6.26 -25.30
N ALA A 2 3.82 -7.31 -24.48
CA ALA A 2 4.11 -7.20 -23.05
C ALA A 2 5.53 -6.66 -22.88
N CYS A 3 5.67 -5.56 -22.14
CA CYS A 3 6.98 -5.03 -21.77
C CYS A 3 7.57 -6.03 -20.76
N GLU A 4 8.31 -7.01 -21.25
CA GLU A 4 9.08 -7.93 -20.41
C GLU A 4 10.21 -7.14 -19.74
N THR A 5 9.93 -6.61 -18.55
CA THR A 5 10.98 -5.99 -17.74
C THR A 5 11.85 -7.08 -17.13
N PRO A 6 13.19 -6.94 -17.19
CA PRO A 6 14.09 -7.89 -16.57
C PRO A 6 13.88 -7.96 -15.05
N LEU A 7 13.88 -9.20 -14.53
CA LEU A 7 13.68 -9.59 -13.12
C LEU A 7 14.66 -8.97 -12.10
N THR A 8 15.65 -8.22 -12.58
CA THR A 8 16.76 -7.70 -11.75
C THR A 8 16.59 -6.23 -11.41
N GLU A 9 15.54 -5.56 -11.90
CA GLU A 9 15.33 -4.15 -11.62
C GLU A 9 14.90 -3.96 -10.16
N ARG A 10 15.65 -3.13 -9.43
CA ARG A 10 15.30 -2.70 -8.08
C ARG A 10 14.87 -1.24 -8.12
N ARG A 11 13.76 -0.94 -7.48
CA ARG A 11 13.25 0.42 -7.37
C ARG A 11 13.11 0.81 -5.91
N LEU A 12 13.76 1.91 -5.55
CA LEU A 12 13.62 2.54 -4.24
C LEU A 12 12.52 3.60 -4.29
N GLY A 13 11.69 3.60 -3.26
CA GLY A 13 10.61 4.55 -3.06
C GLY A 13 10.78 5.31 -1.76
N LYS A 14 10.76 6.63 -1.81
CA LYS A 14 10.67 7.46 -0.60
C LYS A 14 9.23 7.51 -0.12
N ARG A 15 9.03 7.64 1.20
CA ARG A 15 7.70 7.91 1.78
C ARG A 15 7.01 9.03 1.01
N GLY A 16 5.84 8.73 0.47
CA GLY A 16 4.99 9.64 -0.25
C GLY A 16 5.15 9.67 -1.76
N GLN A 17 6.13 8.95 -2.30
CA GLN A 17 6.36 8.85 -3.73
C GLN A 17 5.38 7.85 -4.36
N ALA A 18 4.82 8.23 -5.52
CA ALA A 18 4.14 7.28 -6.39
C ALA A 18 5.16 6.34 -7.05
N LEU A 19 4.95 5.05 -6.86
CA LEU A 19 5.78 3.96 -7.38
C LEU A 19 5.26 3.51 -8.75
N VAL A 20 3.95 3.44 -8.90
CA VAL A 20 3.27 3.33 -10.20
C VAL A 20 2.06 4.25 -10.17
N VAL A 21 1.66 4.76 -11.33
CA VAL A 21 0.53 5.69 -11.47
C VAL A 21 -0.53 5.02 -12.34
N ALA A 22 -1.80 5.09 -11.90
CA ALA A 22 -2.90 4.53 -12.68
C ALA A 22 -2.94 5.12 -14.10
N GLY A 23 -3.24 4.27 -15.08
CA GLY A 23 -3.27 4.63 -16.50
C GLY A 23 -1.93 4.51 -17.22
N GLU A 24 -0.79 4.54 -16.52
CA GLU A 24 0.52 4.27 -17.11
C GLU A 24 0.70 2.77 -17.41
N SER A 25 1.56 2.43 -18.36
CA SER A 25 1.99 1.05 -18.62
C SER A 25 3.32 0.79 -17.93
N GLY A 26 3.55 -0.47 -17.53
CA GLY A 26 4.85 -0.87 -17.00
C GLY A 26 4.83 -2.29 -16.42
N PRO A 27 5.93 -2.69 -15.77
CA PRO A 27 6.04 -4.02 -15.18
C PRO A 27 5.24 -4.20 -13.88
N ALA A 28 5.12 -5.46 -13.48
CA ALA A 28 4.74 -5.82 -12.13
C ALA A 28 5.95 -5.75 -11.19
N TRP A 29 5.69 -5.39 -9.93
CA TRP A 29 6.70 -5.27 -8.90
C TRP A 29 6.32 -6.08 -7.69
N ARG A 30 7.31 -6.72 -7.07
CA ARG A 30 7.19 -7.30 -5.74
C ARG A 30 7.65 -6.30 -4.70
N VAL A 31 6.85 -6.13 -3.65
CA VAL A 31 7.26 -5.37 -2.47
C VAL A 31 8.21 -6.23 -1.64
N VAL A 32 9.46 -5.79 -1.50
CA VAL A 32 10.45 -6.48 -0.65
C VAL A 32 10.41 -5.90 0.75
N GLU A 33 10.43 -4.56 0.85
CA GLU A 33 10.42 -3.84 2.12
C GLU A 33 9.41 -2.69 2.09
N GLY A 34 8.86 -2.38 3.26
CA GLY A 34 7.96 -1.26 3.47
C GLY A 34 6.49 -1.55 3.14
N ILE A 35 5.68 -0.49 3.27
CA ILE A 35 4.24 -0.50 3.01
C ILE A 35 3.94 0.40 1.81
N VAL A 36 3.11 -0.11 0.92
CA VAL A 36 2.57 0.57 -0.24
C VAL A 36 1.07 0.72 -0.06
N ARG A 37 0.54 1.92 -0.30
CA ARG A 37 -0.90 2.21 -0.39
C ARG A 37 -1.34 2.09 -1.84
N LEU A 38 -2.52 1.52 -2.06
CA LEU A 38 -3.14 1.41 -3.37
C LEU A 38 -4.40 2.27 -3.41
N ASP A 39 -4.44 3.18 -4.36
CA ASP A 39 -5.57 4.07 -4.60
C ASP A 39 -6.12 3.85 -6.02
N LEU A 40 -7.45 3.83 -6.14
CA LEU A 40 -8.16 3.71 -7.40
C LEU A 40 -8.58 5.11 -7.87
N PRO A 41 -8.21 5.57 -9.07
CA PRO A 41 -8.68 6.85 -9.59
C PRO A 41 -10.20 6.85 -9.79
N VAL A 42 -10.84 7.97 -9.47
CA VAL A 42 -12.29 8.15 -9.60
C VAL A 42 -12.59 8.97 -10.87
N PRO A 43 -13.14 8.36 -11.93
CA PRO A 43 -13.33 9.05 -13.22
C PRO A 43 -14.23 10.30 -13.18
N PHE A 44 -15.12 10.37 -12.19
CA PHE A 44 -16.04 11.47 -11.94
C PHE A 44 -16.03 11.90 -10.46
N GLY A 45 -14.84 11.95 -9.87
CA GLY A 45 -14.67 12.44 -8.51
C GLY A 45 -15.14 13.89 -8.34
N GLU A 46 -15.45 14.28 -7.11
CA GLU A 46 -15.80 15.66 -6.76
C GLU A 46 -14.63 16.61 -7.04
N GLU A 47 -13.40 16.10 -6.95
CA GLU A 47 -12.17 16.82 -7.26
C GLU A 47 -11.41 16.17 -8.43
N PRO A 48 -10.83 16.96 -9.35
CA PRO A 48 -9.94 16.44 -10.39
C PRO A 48 -8.76 15.69 -9.77
N GLY A 49 -8.60 14.41 -10.12
CA GLY A 49 -7.55 13.55 -9.56
C GLY A 49 -7.91 12.96 -8.19
N GLU A 50 -9.18 12.95 -7.81
CA GLU A 50 -9.64 12.18 -6.64
C GLU A 50 -9.29 10.69 -6.83
N GLU A 51 -8.68 10.12 -5.79
CA GLU A 51 -8.37 8.69 -5.72
C GLU A 51 -8.94 8.12 -4.43
N HIS A 52 -9.50 6.92 -4.51
CA HIS A 52 -10.06 6.20 -3.36
C HIS A 52 -9.11 5.13 -2.90
N PHE A 53 -8.82 5.13 -1.59
CA PHE A 53 -8.07 4.03 -0.98
C PHE A 53 -8.81 2.71 -1.20
N VAL A 54 -8.10 1.72 -1.75
CA VAL A 54 -8.64 0.37 -1.97
C VAL A 54 -7.83 -0.71 -1.27
N GLY A 55 -6.58 -0.43 -0.90
CA GLY A 55 -5.79 -1.41 -0.16
C GLY A 55 -4.37 -0.98 0.17
N ILE A 56 -3.63 -1.94 0.70
CA ILE A 56 -2.20 -1.83 0.97
C ILE A 56 -1.50 -3.10 0.53
N ALA A 57 -0.20 -2.99 0.24
CA ALA A 57 0.68 -4.09 -0.09
C ALA A 57 1.97 -3.97 0.73
N TRP A 58 2.50 -5.11 1.20
CA TRP A 58 3.79 -5.19 1.90
C TRP A 58 4.38 -6.60 1.78
N GLY A 59 5.71 -6.71 1.89
CA GLY A 59 6.43 -7.99 2.06
C GLY A 59 5.92 -9.19 1.25
N GLY A 60 6.39 -9.32 0.01
CA GLY A 60 6.07 -10.42 -0.90
C GLY A 60 4.79 -10.23 -1.71
N ASP A 61 4.03 -9.17 -1.47
CA ASP A 61 2.88 -8.81 -2.32
C ASP A 61 3.33 -8.27 -3.68
N LEU A 62 2.47 -8.42 -4.68
CA LEU A 62 2.66 -7.83 -6.01
C LEU A 62 1.83 -6.55 -6.16
N ILE A 63 2.40 -5.57 -6.85
CA ILE A 63 1.72 -4.36 -7.32
C ILE A 63 1.92 -4.24 -8.84
N GLY A 64 0.94 -3.68 -9.54
CA GLY A 64 1.04 -3.42 -10.98
C GLY A 64 0.93 -4.67 -11.88
N ALA A 65 0.59 -5.84 -11.32
CA ALA A 65 0.39 -7.06 -12.09
C ALA A 65 -0.76 -6.94 -13.11
N GLU A 66 -1.73 -6.07 -12.84
CA GLU A 66 -2.83 -5.77 -13.74
C GLU A 66 -2.37 -5.13 -15.06
N ALA A 67 -1.23 -4.42 -15.07
CA ALA A 67 -0.67 -3.85 -16.30
C ALA A 67 -0.17 -4.92 -17.28
N LEU A 68 0.25 -6.09 -16.78
CA LEU A 68 0.64 -7.21 -17.63
C LEU A 68 -0.57 -7.81 -18.36
N MET A 69 -1.75 -7.76 -17.73
CA MET A 69 -2.99 -8.35 -18.27
C MET A 69 -3.81 -7.35 -19.10
N PHE A 70 -3.87 -6.09 -18.66
CA PHE A 70 -4.74 -5.05 -19.22
C PHE A 70 -3.98 -3.92 -19.92
N GLY A 71 -2.65 -4.02 -19.97
CA GLY A 71 -1.77 -3.05 -20.65
C GLY A 71 -1.54 -1.74 -19.90
N ARG A 72 -2.14 -1.56 -18.72
CA ARG A 72 -2.01 -0.34 -17.89
C ARG A 72 -2.27 -0.63 -16.42
N TYR A 73 -1.65 0.15 -15.54
CA TYR A 73 -1.93 0.13 -14.11
C TYR A 73 -3.36 0.57 -13.84
N GLY A 74 -4.05 -0.19 -13.00
CA GLY A 74 -5.40 0.14 -12.53
C GLY A 74 -5.37 1.03 -11.29
N TYR A 75 -4.26 0.99 -10.55
CA TYR A 75 -4.10 1.66 -9.27
C TYR A 75 -2.88 2.56 -9.26
N THR A 76 -2.97 3.66 -8.51
CA THR A 76 -1.80 4.43 -8.10
C THR A 76 -1.24 3.77 -6.84
N ALA A 77 0.03 3.37 -6.89
CA ALA A 77 0.70 2.75 -5.75
C ALA A 77 1.65 3.76 -5.10
N THR A 78 1.37 4.18 -3.87
CA THR A 78 2.14 5.20 -3.16
C THR A 78 2.87 4.61 -1.96
N ALA A 79 4.17 4.90 -1.84
CA ALA A 79 4.97 4.47 -0.69
C ALA A 79 4.49 5.15 0.61
N VAL A 80 4.13 4.37 1.62
CA VAL A 80 3.71 4.84 2.96
C VAL A 80 4.90 4.93 3.92
N THR A 81 5.86 4.02 3.74
CA THR A 81 7.19 4.03 4.37
C THR A 81 8.24 4.15 3.25
N PRO A 82 9.54 4.22 3.55
CA PRO A 82 10.54 3.84 2.55
C PRO A 82 10.22 2.43 2.03
N VAL A 83 10.34 2.23 0.72
CA VAL A 83 9.97 0.98 0.04
C VAL A 83 11.11 0.52 -0.85
N LEU A 84 11.35 -0.79 -0.86
CA LEU A 84 12.17 -1.47 -1.85
C LEU A 84 11.28 -2.39 -2.68
N LEU A 85 11.33 -2.22 -4.00
CA LEU A 85 10.67 -3.08 -4.97
C LEU A 85 11.68 -3.88 -5.78
N GLU A 86 11.28 -5.08 -6.19
CA GLU A 86 11.98 -5.91 -7.17
C GLU A 86 11.05 -6.20 -8.35
N GLY A 87 11.58 -6.14 -9.57
CA GLY A 87 10.85 -6.49 -10.78
C GLY A 87 10.34 -7.94 -10.71
N TRP A 88 9.11 -8.16 -11.14
CA TRP A 88 8.49 -9.49 -11.14
C TRP A 88 8.16 -9.93 -12.56
N SER A 89 8.44 -11.20 -12.88
CA SER A 89 8.03 -11.83 -14.13
C SER A 89 7.38 -13.18 -13.86
N GLN A 90 6.23 -13.40 -14.49
CA GLN A 90 5.49 -14.65 -14.41
C GLN A 90 6.31 -15.85 -14.92
N VAL A 91 7.17 -15.64 -15.92
CA VAL A 91 7.95 -16.71 -16.56
C VAL A 91 9.06 -17.22 -15.65
N ALA A 92 9.66 -16.34 -14.84
CA ALA A 92 10.76 -16.70 -13.95
C ALA A 92 10.35 -16.83 -12.48
N ALA A 93 9.17 -16.33 -12.11
CA ALA A 93 8.62 -16.53 -10.78
C ALA A 93 8.43 -18.02 -10.53
N LYS A 94 9.10 -18.54 -9.50
CA LYS A 94 8.97 -19.94 -9.07
C LYS A 94 7.76 -20.17 -8.15
N GLU A 95 7.03 -19.11 -7.81
CA GLU A 95 5.90 -19.19 -6.89
C GLU A 95 4.61 -19.59 -7.63
N PRO A 96 3.78 -20.48 -7.05
CA PRO A 96 2.49 -20.81 -7.64
C PRO A 96 1.55 -19.60 -7.65
N ALA A 97 0.79 -19.41 -8.74
CA ALA A 97 -0.22 -18.36 -8.82
C ALA A 97 -1.25 -18.43 -7.68
N ALA A 98 -1.56 -19.63 -7.19
CA ALA A 98 -2.43 -19.83 -6.03
C ALA A 98 -1.89 -19.18 -4.74
N LEU A 99 -0.57 -19.15 -4.54
CA LEU A 99 0.04 -18.49 -3.39
C LEU A 99 -0.10 -16.97 -3.49
N LEU A 100 0.08 -16.42 -4.68
CA LEU A 100 -0.11 -14.98 -4.94
C LEU A 100 -1.55 -14.56 -4.68
N TYR A 101 -2.51 -15.35 -5.17
CA TYR A 101 -3.93 -15.11 -4.94
C TYR A 101 -4.30 -15.21 -3.45
N ALA A 102 -3.84 -16.25 -2.75
CA ALA A 102 -4.09 -16.41 -1.32
C ALA A 102 -3.52 -15.24 -0.49
N ARG A 103 -2.34 -14.72 -0.85
CA ARG A 103 -1.79 -13.50 -0.23
C ARG A 103 -2.70 -12.31 -0.48
N PHE A 104 -3.14 -12.09 -1.71
CA PHE A 104 -4.05 -11.01 -2.05
C PHE A 104 -5.35 -11.06 -1.23
N GLU A 105 -6.01 -12.23 -1.15
CA GLU A 105 -7.21 -12.39 -0.32
C GLU A 105 -6.94 -12.09 1.17
N HIS A 106 -5.83 -12.59 1.69
CA HIS A 106 -5.43 -12.31 3.07
C HIS A 106 -5.22 -10.79 3.31
N ARG A 107 -4.60 -10.08 2.36
CA ARG A 107 -4.39 -8.62 2.44
C ARG A 107 -5.70 -7.84 2.42
N MET A 108 -6.68 -8.26 1.62
CA MET A 108 -8.01 -7.67 1.65
C MET A 108 -8.66 -7.80 3.05
N GLY A 109 -8.53 -8.98 3.67
CA GLY A 109 -9.00 -9.20 5.04
C GLY A 109 -8.31 -8.29 6.05
N GLU A 110 -6.99 -8.12 5.95
CA GLU A 110 -6.21 -7.24 6.84
C GLU A 110 -6.60 -5.76 6.68
N VAL A 111 -6.93 -5.30 5.47
CA VAL A 111 -7.46 -3.94 5.25
C VAL A 111 -8.78 -3.72 5.98
N LEU A 112 -9.70 -4.68 5.90
CA LEU A 112 -10.96 -4.61 6.63
C LEU A 112 -10.71 -4.62 8.14
N ARG A 113 -9.77 -5.45 8.60
CA ARG A 113 -9.35 -5.48 10.01
C ARG A 113 -8.88 -4.10 10.43
N LEU A 114 -7.91 -3.48 9.75
CA LEU A 114 -7.36 -2.14 10.06
C LEU A 114 -8.42 -1.03 10.19
N ARG A 115 -9.62 -1.24 9.63
CA ARG A 115 -10.75 -0.31 9.65
C ARG A 115 -11.86 -0.67 10.64
N ALA A 116 -11.77 -1.79 11.36
CA ALA A 116 -12.74 -2.20 12.37
C ALA A 116 -12.49 -1.52 13.74
N GLY A 117 -13.51 -1.41 14.60
CA GLY A 117 -13.32 -0.92 15.98
C GLY A 117 -13.22 0.60 16.13
N LYS A 118 -12.74 1.06 17.28
CA LYS A 118 -12.60 2.49 17.63
C LYS A 118 -11.33 3.10 17.03
N ALA A 119 -11.28 4.42 16.93
CA ALA A 119 -10.15 5.13 16.33
C ALA A 119 -8.77 4.76 16.93
N PRO A 120 -8.57 4.66 18.27
CA PRO A 120 -7.28 4.27 18.83
C PRO A 120 -6.86 2.84 18.44
N GLU A 121 -7.81 1.89 18.43
CA GLU A 121 -7.57 0.48 18.08
C GLU A 121 -7.15 0.31 16.61
N ARG A 122 -7.73 1.13 15.72
CA ARG A 122 -7.33 1.17 14.30
C ARG A 122 -5.92 1.69 14.11
N ILE A 123 -5.60 2.80 14.78
CA ILE A 123 -4.28 3.42 14.71
C ILE A 123 -3.21 2.50 15.32
N ALA A 124 -3.48 1.89 16.47
CA ALA A 124 -2.57 0.95 17.12
C ALA A 124 -2.22 -0.23 16.21
N ARG A 125 -3.20 -0.85 15.54
CA ARG A 125 -2.93 -1.96 14.62
C ARG A 125 -2.16 -1.55 13.36
N LEU A 126 -2.39 -0.34 12.85
CA LEU A 126 -1.53 0.19 11.78
C LEU A 126 -0.10 0.39 12.27
N PHE A 127 0.08 0.83 13.52
CA PHE A 127 1.40 1.02 14.10
C PHE A 127 2.11 -0.30 14.36
N GLU A 128 1.41 -1.33 14.81
CA GLU A 128 1.92 -2.70 14.90
C GLU A 128 2.36 -3.23 13.52
N LEU A 129 1.55 -3.01 12.48
CA LEU A 129 1.93 -3.37 11.11
C LEU A 129 3.19 -2.62 10.66
N ALA A 130 3.27 -1.31 10.89
CA ALA A 130 4.44 -0.52 10.55
C ALA A 130 5.70 -1.03 11.26
N GLN A 131 5.61 -1.37 12.55
CA GLN A 131 6.71 -1.97 13.30
C GLN A 131 7.11 -3.34 12.75
N SER A 132 6.14 -4.17 12.36
CA SER A 132 6.41 -5.51 11.81
C SER A 132 7.23 -5.48 10.50
N VAL A 133 7.18 -4.36 9.78
CA VAL A 133 7.99 -4.12 8.57
C VAL A 133 9.21 -3.22 8.82
N GLY A 134 9.58 -3.00 10.08
CA GLY A 134 10.75 -2.20 10.47
C GLY A 134 10.57 -0.68 10.33
N ALA A 135 9.35 -0.18 10.18
CA ALA A 135 9.08 1.25 10.06
C ALA A 135 8.69 1.87 11.41
N GLU A 136 9.18 3.09 11.65
CA GLU A 136 8.77 3.90 12.81
C GLU A 136 7.34 4.44 12.61
N PRO A 137 6.36 4.07 13.45
CA PRO A 137 4.96 4.44 13.21
C PRO A 137 4.68 5.94 13.27
N LEU A 138 5.40 6.67 14.12
CA LEU A 138 5.28 8.12 14.25
C LEU A 138 5.79 8.88 13.01
N ARG A 139 6.49 8.20 12.09
CA ARG A 139 6.89 8.77 10.81
C ARG A 139 5.83 8.62 9.72
N LEU A 140 4.70 7.96 9.99
CA LEU A 140 3.60 7.89 9.02
C LEU A 140 2.92 9.26 8.88
N ARG A 141 2.51 9.61 7.66
CA ARG A 141 1.78 10.87 7.45
C ARG A 141 0.34 10.70 7.91
N LEU A 142 -0.24 11.76 8.49
CA LEU A 142 -1.64 11.75 8.92
C LEU A 142 -2.60 11.34 7.81
N ARG A 143 -2.34 11.76 6.56
CA ARG A 143 -3.13 11.38 5.39
C ARG A 143 -3.10 9.89 5.08
N ASP A 144 -1.95 9.24 5.28
CA ASP A 144 -1.82 7.80 5.04
C ASP A 144 -2.50 7.03 6.16
N ILE A 145 -2.33 7.45 7.42
CA ILE A 145 -3.03 6.86 8.57
C ILE A 145 -4.55 6.98 8.37
N ALA A 146 -5.04 8.16 8.03
CA ALA A 146 -6.45 8.42 7.76
C ALA A 146 -6.99 7.53 6.64
N ALA A 147 -6.31 7.50 5.49
CA ALA A 147 -6.68 6.66 4.37
C ALA A 147 -6.70 5.17 4.73
N ILE A 148 -5.68 4.64 5.40
CA ILE A 148 -5.60 3.21 5.71
C ILE A 148 -6.64 2.80 6.76
N THR A 149 -6.79 3.61 7.82
CA THR A 149 -7.71 3.31 8.95
C THR A 149 -9.17 3.69 8.69
N GLY A 150 -9.46 4.34 7.55
CA GLY A 150 -10.81 4.83 7.25
C GLY A 150 -11.29 5.89 8.24
N LEU A 151 -10.37 6.71 8.74
CA LEU A 151 -10.65 7.83 9.65
C LEU A 151 -10.47 9.15 8.91
N ARG A 152 -11.07 10.22 9.43
CA ARG A 152 -10.75 11.59 8.99
C ARG A 152 -9.40 12.03 9.56
N ILE A 153 -8.69 12.90 8.85
CA ILE A 153 -7.38 13.43 9.27
C ILE A 153 -7.47 14.10 10.65
N GLU A 154 -8.54 14.85 10.92
CA GLU A 154 -8.74 15.52 12.21
C GLU A 154 -8.94 14.52 13.34
N THR A 155 -9.63 13.40 13.07
CA THR A 155 -9.81 12.32 14.04
C THR A 155 -8.47 11.66 14.34
N VAL A 156 -7.66 11.35 13.32
CA VAL A 156 -6.31 10.80 13.52
C VAL A 156 -5.47 11.74 14.38
N SER A 157 -5.40 13.03 14.03
CA SER A 157 -4.61 14.01 14.77
C SER A 157 -5.01 14.11 16.24
N ARG A 158 -6.32 14.17 16.53
CA ARG A 158 -6.81 14.21 17.93
C ARG A 158 -6.53 12.91 18.68
N THR A 159 -6.70 11.76 18.03
CA THR A 159 -6.45 10.46 18.66
C THR A 159 -4.98 10.27 18.99
N LEU A 160 -4.06 10.63 18.09
CA LEU A 160 -2.62 10.54 18.36
C LEU A 160 -2.21 11.41 19.55
N LYS A 161 -2.69 12.66 19.63
CA LYS A 161 -2.45 13.53 20.80
C LYS A 161 -2.94 12.92 22.11
N ALA A 162 -4.11 12.27 22.08
CA ALA A 162 -4.65 11.60 23.27
C ALA A 162 -3.83 10.37 23.67
N MET A 163 -3.33 9.61 22.69
CA MET A 163 -2.43 8.46 22.94
C MET A 163 -1.08 8.91 23.51
N GLU A 164 -0.52 10.02 23.03
CA GLU A 164 0.70 10.62 23.57
C GLU A 164 0.53 11.08 25.02
N ALA A 165 -0.57 11.76 25.34
CA ALA A 165 -0.89 12.21 26.69
C ALA A 165 -1.16 11.05 27.67
N GLY A 166 -1.58 9.89 27.17
CA GLY A 166 -1.80 8.66 27.94
C GLY A 166 -0.57 7.80 28.14
N GLY A 167 0.59 8.19 27.59
CA GLY A 167 1.82 7.39 27.59
C GLY A 167 1.73 6.21 26.63
N LEU A 168 2.24 6.38 25.40
CA LEU A 168 2.44 5.24 24.49
C LEU A 168 3.31 4.18 25.18
N SER A 169 2.69 3.07 25.57
CA SER A 169 3.35 1.83 25.97
C SER A 169 3.48 0.91 24.76
#